data_AF-A0A1F8LM80-F1
#
_entry.id   AF-A0A1F8LM80-F1
#
_cell.length_a   1.000
_cell.length_b   1.000
_cell.length_c   1.000
_cell.angle_alpha   90.00
_cell.angle_beta   90.00
_cell.angle_gamma   90.00
#
_symmetry.space_group_name_H-M   'P 1'
#
loop_
_entity.id
_entity.type
_entity.pdbx_description
1 polymer ?
#
loop_
_entity_poly.entity_id
_entity_poly.type
_entity_poly.pdbx_seq_one_letter_code
_entity_poly.pdbx_strand_id
1 'polypeptide(L)'
;MAIETAVPRSRRALLAASLGGLAALAAQALGRPLPTRAANGDPVTVGGTLSGTAITKIANSTNSNTVFWGASSSGVGVYGTSSSSSGVRGESSGGRGVYGLSGGDTGVFGESSAVGVYGTSSGIGENGVGVYGYSNSAYGVLGQSGSFTGVYGISTSGVGVVGESSAVTGVEGTATSGVGVSGTSSSSYGVYGTSSSLYGVYGISTSSYGVLGRSLAPDRPAIVGRSNGDNTGILGYSGSGAVPTSPTKTGVFGYAVQDAASRGVTGRTTEGRGVNGMATTGRGVYGYASSGVGVYATCGTGGTALQAQGPVHFSSAGLAAIASGTSDVTVTPGIDLGSGTKVLVTLMGNPGSTATVVHRVAVHPLADSFTVYLTGTATGDTRVAWFVIS
;
A
#
# COMPACT_ATOMS: atom_id res chain seq x y z
N MET A 1 -19.11 -66.70 96.52
CA MET A 1 -17.68 -67.02 96.68
C MET A 1 -17.40 -68.34 95.96
N ALA A 2 -16.17 -68.49 95.44
CA ALA A 2 -15.60 -69.53 94.57
C ALA A 2 -15.86 -69.27 93.06
N ILE A 3 -14.94 -68.60 92.34
CA ILE A 3 -13.59 -68.98 91.85
C ILE A 3 -13.65 -69.84 90.58
N GLU A 4 -12.94 -69.32 89.55
CA GLU A 4 -12.66 -69.89 88.24
C GLU A 4 -12.21 -71.36 88.24
N THR A 5 -12.48 -72.02 87.11
CA THR A 5 -11.51 -72.98 86.54
C THR A 5 -11.33 -72.70 85.05
N ALA A 6 -10.27 -71.96 84.71
CA ALA A 6 -9.81 -71.78 83.34
C ALA A 6 -9.20 -73.11 82.83
N VAL A 7 -9.80 -73.70 81.80
CA VAL A 7 -9.26 -74.88 81.11
C VAL A 7 -8.08 -74.44 80.22
N PRO A 8 -6.87 -75.03 80.35
CA PRO A 8 -5.74 -74.63 79.54
C PRO A 8 -5.88 -75.17 78.11
N ARG A 9 -5.87 -74.26 77.13
CA ARG A 9 -5.77 -74.60 75.70
C ARG A 9 -4.41 -75.24 75.42
N SER A 10 -4.43 -76.51 74.99
CA SER A 10 -3.25 -77.33 74.70
C SER A 10 -2.36 -76.69 73.62
N ARG A 11 -1.07 -76.50 73.94
CA ARG A 11 -0.01 -76.01 73.03
C ARG A 11 0.10 -76.82 71.73
N ARG A 12 -0.42 -78.06 71.71
CA ARG A 12 -0.44 -78.95 70.54
C ARG A 12 -1.41 -78.47 69.44
N ALA A 13 -2.51 -77.81 69.80
CA ALA A 13 -3.45 -77.24 68.82
C ALA A 13 -2.88 -75.98 68.14
N LEU A 14 -2.09 -75.17 68.87
CA LEU A 14 -1.42 -73.99 68.32
C LEU A 14 -0.28 -74.38 67.36
N LEU A 15 0.49 -75.42 67.68
CA LEU A 15 1.55 -75.94 66.80
C LEU A 15 1.01 -76.63 65.54
N ALA A 16 -0.11 -77.34 65.63
CA ALA A 16 -0.74 -77.94 64.44
C ALA A 16 -1.34 -76.89 63.51
N ALA A 17 -1.93 -75.83 64.06
CA ALA A 17 -2.45 -74.70 63.28
C ALA A 17 -1.33 -73.86 62.63
N SER A 18 -0.18 -73.67 63.30
CA SER A 18 0.95 -72.94 62.72
C SER A 18 1.69 -73.75 61.64
N LEU A 19 1.83 -75.07 61.80
CA LEU A 19 2.41 -75.94 60.78
C LEU A 19 1.49 -76.13 59.56
N GLY A 20 0.17 -76.27 59.77
CA GLY A 20 -0.81 -76.34 58.69
C GLY A 20 -0.92 -75.01 57.90
N GLY A 21 -0.87 -73.88 58.60
CA GLY A 21 -0.84 -72.54 57.98
C GLY A 21 0.43 -72.28 57.17
N LEU A 22 1.60 -72.70 57.67
CA LEU A 22 2.88 -72.57 56.95
C LEU A 22 2.97 -73.53 55.75
N ALA A 23 2.47 -74.76 55.87
CA ALA A 23 2.42 -75.69 54.74
C ALA A 23 1.45 -75.22 53.64
N ALA A 24 0.31 -74.61 54.01
CA ALA A 24 -0.63 -74.01 53.05
C ALA A 24 -0.07 -72.72 52.42
N LEU A 25 0.71 -71.93 53.14
CA LEU A 25 1.44 -70.79 52.57
C LEU A 25 2.57 -71.23 51.63
N ALA A 26 3.30 -72.30 51.97
CA ALA A 26 4.34 -72.88 51.12
C ALA A 26 3.74 -73.53 49.86
N ALA A 27 2.61 -74.23 49.97
CA ALA A 27 1.91 -74.83 48.83
C ALA A 27 1.30 -73.76 47.90
N GLN A 28 0.79 -72.64 48.44
CA GLN A 28 0.32 -71.50 47.63
C GLN A 28 1.45 -70.69 47.00
N ALA A 29 2.66 -70.71 47.58
CA ALA A 29 3.84 -70.06 47.02
C ALA A 29 4.55 -70.93 45.94
N LEU A 30 4.51 -72.25 46.06
CA LEU A 30 5.17 -73.19 45.15
C LEU A 30 4.24 -73.70 44.01
N GLY A 31 2.92 -73.69 44.22
CA GLY A 31 1.93 -74.19 43.25
C GLY A 31 1.36 -73.12 42.31
N ARG A 32 1.72 -71.84 42.50
CA ARG A 32 1.36 -70.80 41.53
C ARG A 32 2.37 -70.85 40.39
N PRO A 33 1.94 -71.03 39.13
CA PRO A 33 2.87 -70.87 38.01
C PRO A 33 3.48 -69.47 38.12
N LEU A 34 4.81 -69.43 38.31
CA LEU A 34 5.57 -68.21 38.09
C LEU A 34 5.20 -67.72 36.69
N PRO A 35 4.96 -66.41 36.48
CA PRO A 35 4.84 -65.88 35.13
C PRO A 35 6.07 -66.36 34.35
N THR A 36 5.87 -67.23 33.36
CA THR A 36 6.94 -67.66 32.46
C THR A 36 7.33 -66.44 31.65
N ARG A 37 8.34 -65.71 32.15
CA ARG A 37 9.08 -64.75 31.34
C ARG A 37 9.63 -65.55 30.17
N ALA A 38 9.24 -65.19 28.95
CA ALA A 38 9.86 -65.72 27.75
C ALA A 38 11.39 -65.73 27.94
N ALA A 39 12.01 -66.88 27.73
CA ALA A 39 13.45 -66.98 27.76
C ALA A 39 14.02 -66.12 26.63
N ASN A 40 15.23 -65.61 26.81
CA ASN A 40 15.90 -64.86 25.77
C ASN A 40 16.04 -65.76 24.52
N GLY A 41 15.32 -65.46 23.44
CA GLY A 41 15.30 -66.25 22.20
C GLY A 41 13.96 -66.91 21.85
N ASP A 42 12.92 -66.83 22.70
CA ASP A 42 11.60 -67.34 22.32
C ASP A 42 11.00 -66.51 21.17
N PRO A 43 10.48 -67.14 20.10
CA PRO A 43 9.93 -66.42 18.95
C PRO A 43 8.63 -65.70 19.30
N VAL A 44 8.43 -64.52 18.72
CA VAL A 44 7.10 -63.89 18.65
C VAL A 44 6.25 -64.74 17.69
N THR A 45 5.15 -65.32 18.17
CA THR A 45 4.28 -66.18 17.35
C THR A 45 3.31 -65.37 16.50
N VAL A 46 3.06 -65.84 15.27
CA VAL A 46 2.13 -65.20 14.32
C VAL A 46 0.69 -65.48 14.73
N GLY A 47 -0.17 -64.44 14.68
CA GLY A 47 -1.62 -64.56 14.86
C GLY A 47 -2.14 -64.51 16.30
N GLY A 48 -1.27 -64.34 17.30
CA GLY A 48 -1.65 -64.19 18.71
C GLY A 48 -1.66 -62.74 19.22
N THR A 49 -2.40 -62.49 20.31
CA THR A 49 -2.37 -61.21 21.05
C THR A 49 -1.46 -61.34 22.26
N LEU A 50 -0.46 -60.46 22.38
CA LEU A 50 0.42 -60.35 23.54
C LEU A 50 -0.01 -59.16 24.42
N SER A 51 -0.11 -59.37 25.73
CA SER A 51 -0.39 -58.29 26.70
C SER A 51 0.64 -58.33 27.83
N GLY A 52 1.10 -57.15 28.26
CA GLY A 52 2.07 -57.00 29.33
C GLY A 52 1.91 -55.67 30.04
N THR A 53 2.37 -55.59 31.28
CA THR A 53 2.37 -54.36 32.09
C THR A 53 3.66 -53.55 31.95
N ALA A 54 4.68 -54.12 31.30
CA ALA A 54 5.95 -53.48 30.99
C ALA A 54 6.13 -53.31 29.48
N ILE A 55 7.05 -52.42 29.08
CA ILE A 55 7.36 -52.12 27.67
C ILE A 55 7.92 -53.36 26.98
N THR A 56 7.38 -53.69 25.82
CA THR A 56 8.00 -54.64 24.88
C THR A 56 9.00 -53.88 24.01
N LYS A 57 10.31 -54.15 24.15
CA LYS A 57 11.39 -53.48 23.40
C LYS A 57 12.05 -54.46 22.43
N ILE A 58 11.99 -54.17 21.14
CA ILE A 58 12.75 -54.86 20.08
C ILE A 58 13.96 -53.98 19.74
N ALA A 59 15.19 -54.51 19.86
CA ALA A 59 16.40 -53.74 19.63
C ALA A 59 17.48 -54.59 18.94
N ASN A 60 18.20 -53.97 18.02
CA ASN A 60 19.43 -54.50 17.42
C ASN A 60 20.57 -53.59 17.85
N SER A 61 21.49 -54.13 18.66
CA SER A 61 22.62 -53.40 19.22
C SER A 61 23.96 -53.76 18.56
N THR A 62 23.93 -54.50 17.44
CA THR A 62 25.15 -55.07 16.83
C THR A 62 25.47 -54.48 15.46
N ASN A 63 24.45 -54.02 14.73
CA ASN A 63 24.61 -53.40 13.41
C ASN A 63 23.49 -52.39 13.14
N SER A 64 23.52 -51.73 11.98
CA SER A 64 22.57 -50.69 11.58
C SER A 64 21.33 -51.19 10.81
N ASN A 65 21.02 -52.49 10.87
CA ASN A 65 19.88 -53.05 10.14
C ASN A 65 18.54 -52.72 10.82
N THR A 66 17.48 -52.72 10.01
CA THR A 66 16.09 -52.57 10.45
C THR A 66 15.72 -53.57 11.56
N VAL A 67 15.17 -53.04 12.66
CA VAL A 67 14.72 -53.84 13.82
C VAL A 67 13.31 -54.41 13.68
N PHE A 68 12.45 -53.76 12.90
CA PHE A 68 11.06 -54.19 12.67
C PHE A 68 10.62 -53.80 11.25
N TRP A 69 10.05 -54.77 10.52
CA TRP A 69 9.53 -54.57 9.16
C TRP A 69 8.11 -55.13 9.07
N GLY A 70 7.11 -54.24 9.06
CA GLY A 70 5.71 -54.59 8.81
C GLY A 70 5.32 -54.22 7.38
N ALA A 71 4.89 -55.20 6.58
CA ALA A 71 4.50 -55.01 5.20
C ALA A 71 3.15 -55.65 4.89
N SER A 72 2.36 -54.98 4.07
CA SER A 72 1.09 -55.48 3.53
C SER A 72 0.94 -54.98 2.10
N SER A 73 0.47 -55.83 1.19
CA SER A 73 0.32 -55.49 -0.24
C SER A 73 -0.99 -54.75 -0.55
N SER A 74 -1.97 -54.82 0.34
CA SER A 74 -3.32 -54.29 0.10
C SER A 74 -3.96 -53.68 1.34
N GLY A 75 -3.24 -53.58 2.45
CA GLY A 75 -3.75 -53.08 3.72
C GLY A 75 -2.69 -52.36 4.53
N VAL A 76 -2.98 -52.16 5.82
CA VAL A 76 -2.08 -51.45 6.72
C VAL A 76 -0.93 -52.36 7.15
N GLY A 77 0.31 -51.96 6.86
CA GLY A 77 1.51 -52.69 7.31
C GLY A 77 1.73 -52.59 8.82
N VAL A 78 1.45 -51.42 9.41
CA VAL A 78 1.57 -51.14 10.86
C VAL A 78 0.42 -50.23 11.30
N TYR A 79 -0.35 -50.67 12.31
CA TYR A 79 -1.46 -49.90 12.87
C TYR A 79 -1.23 -49.69 14.37
N GLY A 80 -0.95 -48.45 14.78
CA GLY A 80 -0.72 -48.07 16.18
C GLY A 80 -1.80 -47.13 16.69
N THR A 81 -2.42 -47.46 17.83
CA THR A 81 -3.51 -46.68 18.42
C THR A 81 -3.25 -46.39 19.89
N SER A 82 -3.66 -45.22 20.36
CA SER A 82 -3.69 -44.86 21.77
C SER A 82 -4.85 -43.91 22.02
N SER A 83 -5.53 -44.03 23.15
CA SER A 83 -6.71 -43.21 23.51
C SER A 83 -6.34 -41.90 24.20
N SER A 84 -5.12 -41.77 24.70
CA SER A 84 -4.69 -40.63 25.53
C SER A 84 -3.31 -40.09 25.17
N SER A 85 -2.60 -40.73 24.24
CA SER A 85 -1.23 -40.37 23.87
C SER A 85 -0.95 -40.73 22.40
N SER A 86 0.32 -40.70 21.99
CA SER A 86 0.72 -41.07 20.63
C SER A 86 0.46 -42.56 20.37
N GLY A 87 -0.29 -42.90 19.33
CA GLY A 87 -0.40 -44.28 18.84
C GLY A 87 0.91 -44.80 18.25
N VAL A 88 1.68 -43.91 17.60
CA VAL A 88 3.05 -44.14 17.12
C VAL A 88 3.89 -42.90 17.44
N ARG A 89 5.11 -43.10 17.94
CA ARG A 89 6.07 -42.03 18.17
C ARG A 89 7.40 -42.39 17.49
N GLY A 90 7.83 -41.56 16.54
CA GLY A 90 9.13 -41.64 15.89
C GLY A 90 10.08 -40.58 16.43
N GLU A 91 11.18 -40.99 17.06
CA GLU A 91 12.20 -40.10 17.60
C GLU A 91 13.54 -40.38 16.89
N SER A 92 14.25 -39.33 16.46
CA SER A 92 15.59 -39.43 15.88
C SER A 92 16.41 -38.21 16.28
N SER A 93 17.68 -38.41 16.64
CA SER A 93 18.61 -37.34 17.06
C SER A 93 19.37 -36.69 15.90
N GLY A 94 19.38 -37.30 14.71
CA GLY A 94 20.13 -36.81 13.56
C GLY A 94 19.49 -37.06 12.20
N GLY A 95 18.32 -37.71 12.17
CA GLY A 95 17.61 -38.04 10.94
C GLY A 95 16.10 -37.80 11.06
N ARG A 96 15.35 -38.36 10.12
CA ARG A 96 13.89 -38.28 10.11
C ARG A 96 13.34 -39.21 11.19
N GLY A 97 12.59 -38.67 12.15
CA GLY A 97 11.84 -39.50 13.12
C GLY A 97 10.74 -40.31 12.43
N VAL A 98 10.10 -39.74 11.40
CA VAL A 98 9.09 -40.37 10.54
C VAL A 98 9.35 -39.94 9.09
N TYR A 99 9.25 -40.89 8.15
CA TYR A 99 9.38 -40.63 6.71
C TYR A 99 8.25 -41.35 5.96
N GLY A 100 7.29 -40.58 5.44
CA GLY A 100 6.21 -41.09 4.60
C GLY A 100 6.49 -40.80 3.13
N LEU A 101 6.46 -41.84 2.29
CA LEU A 101 6.65 -41.74 0.86
C LEU A 101 5.42 -42.35 0.17
N SER A 102 4.83 -41.62 -0.77
CA SER A 102 3.74 -42.11 -1.63
C SER A 102 4.01 -41.67 -3.06
N GLY A 103 3.74 -42.56 -4.03
CA GLY A 103 3.95 -42.29 -5.45
C GLY A 103 2.75 -41.69 -6.18
N GLY A 104 1.57 -41.67 -5.54
CA GLY A 104 0.34 -41.20 -6.18
C GLY A 104 -0.70 -40.59 -5.25
N ASP A 105 -0.43 -40.51 -3.95
CA ASP A 105 -1.35 -39.96 -2.96
C ASP A 105 -0.54 -39.34 -1.78
N THR A 106 -1.18 -39.18 -0.63
CA THR A 106 -0.65 -38.56 0.56
C THR A 106 0.37 -39.47 1.25
N GLY A 107 1.62 -39.00 1.37
CA GLY A 107 2.67 -39.72 2.10
C GLY A 107 2.49 -39.68 3.62
N VAL A 108 1.98 -38.57 4.16
CA VAL A 108 1.66 -38.37 5.59
C VAL A 108 0.39 -37.54 5.69
N PHE A 109 -0.64 -38.08 6.34
CA PHE A 109 -1.93 -37.41 6.56
C PHE A 109 -2.11 -37.14 8.06
N GLY A 110 -2.40 -35.89 8.41
CA GLY A 110 -2.66 -35.47 9.79
C GLY A 110 -4.00 -34.75 9.89
N GLU A 111 -4.92 -35.31 10.68
CA GLU A 111 -6.27 -34.78 10.89
C GLU A 111 -6.53 -34.64 12.39
N SER A 112 -7.16 -33.52 12.78
CA SER A 112 -7.49 -33.23 14.17
C SER A 112 -8.56 -32.15 14.24
N SER A 113 -9.39 -32.17 15.29
CA SER A 113 -10.30 -31.06 15.63
C SER A 113 -9.57 -29.79 16.10
N ALA A 114 -8.28 -29.90 16.41
CA ALA A 114 -7.43 -28.79 16.83
C ALA A 114 -6.28 -28.58 15.84
N VAL A 115 -5.14 -29.24 16.07
CA VAL A 115 -3.94 -29.14 15.22
C VAL A 115 -3.66 -30.50 14.60
N GLY A 116 -3.82 -30.63 13.29
CA GLY A 116 -3.54 -31.87 12.55
C GLY A 116 -2.04 -32.12 12.37
N VAL A 117 -1.27 -31.06 12.10
CA VAL A 117 0.18 -31.09 11.94
C VAL A 117 0.79 -29.86 12.63
N TYR A 118 1.80 -30.07 13.46
CA TYR A 118 2.53 -29.01 14.16
C TYR A 118 4.03 -29.16 13.89
N GLY A 119 4.57 -28.29 13.05
CA GLY A 119 6.00 -28.25 12.73
C GLY A 119 6.69 -27.11 13.48
N THR A 120 7.74 -27.43 14.24
CA THR A 120 8.58 -26.44 14.92
C THR A 120 10.04 -26.71 14.63
N SER A 121 10.83 -25.64 14.62
CA SER A 121 12.28 -25.73 14.59
C SER A 121 12.84 -24.78 15.65
N SER A 122 13.55 -25.34 16.62
CA SER A 122 14.28 -24.58 17.65
C SER A 122 15.76 -24.42 17.34
N GLY A 123 16.17 -24.72 16.10
CA GLY A 123 17.55 -24.58 15.66
C GLY A 123 18.05 -23.17 15.91
N ILE A 124 19.02 -23.03 16.82
CA ILE A 124 19.70 -21.78 17.21
C ILE A 124 20.69 -21.27 16.13
N GLY A 125 20.38 -21.53 14.86
CA GLY A 125 21.14 -21.08 13.69
C GLY A 125 20.17 -20.65 12.60
N GLU A 126 20.56 -19.68 11.78
CA GLU A 126 19.72 -18.78 10.96
C GLU A 126 18.78 -19.42 9.91
N ASN A 127 18.63 -20.75 9.86
CA ASN A 127 17.93 -21.49 8.80
C ASN A 127 16.97 -22.58 9.31
N GLY A 128 16.49 -22.49 10.55
CA GLY A 128 15.52 -23.45 11.08
C GLY A 128 14.17 -23.38 10.38
N VAL A 129 13.78 -24.42 9.64
CA VAL A 129 12.48 -24.51 8.96
C VAL A 129 11.55 -25.45 9.72
N GLY A 130 10.45 -24.93 10.27
CA GLY A 130 9.44 -25.75 10.95
C GLY A 130 8.60 -26.59 9.98
N VAL A 131 8.22 -25.99 8.85
CA VAL A 131 7.46 -26.65 7.76
C VAL A 131 8.01 -26.16 6.42
N TYR A 132 8.37 -27.10 5.54
CA TYR A 132 8.82 -26.82 4.18
C TYR A 132 7.90 -27.53 3.18
N GLY A 133 7.16 -26.76 2.39
CA GLY A 133 6.33 -27.27 1.31
C GLY A 133 6.87 -26.81 -0.04
N TYR A 134 7.04 -27.73 -0.98
CA TYR A 134 7.60 -27.47 -2.30
C TYR A 134 6.80 -28.22 -3.36
N SER A 135 6.50 -27.54 -4.47
CA SER A 135 5.84 -28.12 -5.63
C SER A 135 6.33 -27.41 -6.89
N ASN A 136 6.54 -28.16 -7.98
CA ASN A 136 7.00 -27.61 -9.25
C ASN A 136 5.87 -27.06 -10.13
N SER A 137 4.63 -27.48 -9.89
CA SER A 137 3.52 -27.24 -10.82
C SER A 137 2.21 -26.85 -10.13
N ALA A 138 2.18 -26.79 -8.80
CA ALA A 138 1.00 -26.48 -8.01
C ALA A 138 1.41 -25.80 -6.69
N TYR A 139 0.55 -25.85 -5.68
CA TYR A 139 0.84 -25.31 -4.37
C TYR A 139 1.88 -26.16 -3.63
N GLY A 140 2.98 -25.55 -3.20
CA GLY A 140 3.88 -26.17 -2.23
C GLY A 140 3.23 -26.23 -0.84
N VAL A 141 2.47 -25.18 -0.49
CA VAL A 141 1.62 -25.09 0.70
C VAL A 141 0.32 -24.38 0.31
N LEU A 142 -0.83 -24.93 0.71
CA LEU A 142 -2.14 -24.32 0.54
C LEU A 142 -2.77 -24.12 1.93
N GLY A 143 -3.02 -22.87 2.32
CA GLY A 143 -3.79 -22.55 3.51
C GLY A 143 -5.16 -22.00 3.13
N GLN A 144 -6.22 -22.73 3.49
CA GLN A 144 -7.59 -22.36 3.20
C GLN A 144 -8.41 -22.38 4.50
N SER A 145 -9.24 -21.36 4.69
CA SER A 145 -10.23 -21.34 5.77
C SER A 145 -11.56 -20.80 5.25
N GLY A 146 -12.66 -21.43 5.65
CA GLY A 146 -14.02 -20.97 5.33
C GLY A 146 -14.50 -19.79 6.18
N SER A 147 -13.82 -19.55 7.30
CA SER A 147 -14.07 -18.43 8.22
C SER A 147 -12.73 -18.02 8.83
N PHE A 148 -12.41 -16.73 8.89
CA PHE A 148 -11.13 -16.21 9.39
C PHE A 148 -9.92 -16.49 8.48
N THR A 149 -8.72 -16.49 9.06
CA THR A 149 -7.44 -16.48 8.36
C THR A 149 -7.03 -17.87 7.88
N GLY A 150 -6.83 -18.03 6.56
CA GLY A 150 -6.28 -19.27 5.98
C GLY A 150 -4.76 -19.42 6.19
N VAL A 151 -4.01 -18.32 6.14
CA VAL A 151 -2.55 -18.28 6.36
C VAL A 151 -2.21 -17.05 7.20
N TYR A 152 -1.47 -17.24 8.29
CA TYR A 152 -1.04 -16.16 9.18
C TYR A 152 0.46 -16.22 9.41
N GLY A 153 1.21 -15.32 8.78
CA GLY A 153 2.66 -15.18 8.97
C GLY A 153 3.00 -13.96 9.83
N ILE A 154 3.75 -14.18 10.92
CA ILE A 154 4.23 -13.12 11.82
C ILE A 154 5.75 -13.22 11.91
N SER A 155 6.42 -12.07 11.87
CA SER A 155 7.82 -11.92 12.25
C SER A 155 7.98 -10.67 13.12
N THR A 156 8.82 -10.74 14.16
CA THR A 156 9.05 -9.63 15.10
C THR A 156 10.21 -8.73 14.69
N SER A 157 11.11 -9.22 13.83
CA SER A 157 12.32 -8.51 13.42
C SER A 157 12.55 -8.47 11.90
N GLY A 158 11.73 -9.20 11.13
CA GLY A 158 11.89 -9.31 9.68
C GLY A 158 10.57 -9.45 8.94
N VAL A 159 10.62 -10.07 7.77
CA VAL A 159 9.43 -10.27 6.94
C VAL A 159 8.63 -11.47 7.44
N GLY A 160 7.33 -11.27 7.68
CA GLY A 160 6.42 -12.36 8.07
C GLY A 160 5.96 -13.22 6.89
N VAL A 161 5.74 -12.60 5.72
CA VAL A 161 5.33 -13.26 4.47
C VAL A 161 5.99 -12.57 3.29
N VAL A 162 6.60 -13.35 2.39
CA VAL A 162 7.12 -12.89 1.10
C VAL A 162 6.34 -13.61 0.00
N GLY A 163 5.85 -12.87 -1.00
CA GLY A 163 5.38 -13.45 -2.26
C GLY A 163 6.14 -12.84 -3.42
N GLU A 164 6.86 -13.68 -4.16
CA GLU A 164 7.72 -13.28 -5.27
C GLU A 164 7.33 -14.05 -6.52
N SER A 165 7.30 -13.37 -7.66
CA SER A 165 7.09 -13.98 -8.97
C SER A 165 7.88 -13.19 -10.01
N SER A 166 8.58 -13.90 -10.90
CA SER A 166 9.40 -13.31 -11.96
C SER A 166 8.61 -13.00 -13.24
N ALA A 167 7.37 -13.46 -13.35
CA ALA A 167 6.57 -13.36 -14.57
C ALA A 167 5.20 -12.70 -14.35
N VAL A 168 4.60 -12.85 -13.18
CA VAL A 168 3.21 -12.45 -12.90
C VAL A 168 3.08 -11.87 -11.49
N THR A 169 1.86 -11.82 -10.95
CA THR A 169 1.57 -11.39 -9.58
C THR A 169 2.24 -12.29 -8.54
N GLY A 170 3.07 -11.71 -7.67
CA GLY A 170 3.66 -12.43 -6.52
C GLY A 170 2.71 -12.54 -5.33
N VAL A 171 1.88 -11.52 -5.09
CA VAL A 171 0.84 -11.48 -4.04
C VAL A 171 -0.40 -10.81 -4.60
N GLU A 172 -1.55 -11.47 -4.46
CA GLU A 172 -2.85 -10.94 -4.84
C GLU A 172 -3.78 -10.93 -3.61
N GLY A 173 -4.40 -9.79 -3.32
CA GLY A 173 -5.40 -9.66 -2.26
C GLY A 173 -6.73 -9.17 -2.83
N THR A 174 -7.71 -10.06 -2.91
CA THR A 174 -9.05 -9.77 -3.42
C THR A 174 -10.08 -9.80 -2.29
N ALA A 175 -10.99 -8.83 -2.26
CA ALA A 175 -12.16 -8.84 -1.39
C ALA A 175 -13.40 -8.39 -2.18
N THR A 176 -14.50 -9.14 -2.07
CA THR A 176 -15.81 -8.74 -2.63
C THR A 176 -16.49 -7.66 -1.80
N SER A 177 -16.12 -7.56 -0.52
CA SER A 177 -16.54 -6.50 0.39
C SER A 177 -15.39 -6.16 1.34
N GLY A 178 -15.17 -4.87 1.60
CA GLY A 178 -14.12 -4.41 2.52
C GLY A 178 -12.76 -4.23 1.85
N VAL A 179 -11.68 -4.48 2.60
CA VAL A 179 -10.30 -4.19 2.18
C VAL A 179 -9.62 -5.48 1.72
N GLY A 180 -9.19 -5.54 0.46
CA GLY A 180 -8.43 -6.69 -0.07
C GLY A 180 -6.98 -6.74 0.43
N VAL A 181 -6.32 -5.57 0.53
CA VAL A 181 -4.95 -5.42 1.05
C VAL A 181 -4.88 -4.17 1.92
N SER A 182 -4.30 -4.29 3.11
CA SER A 182 -4.04 -3.17 4.03
C SER A 182 -2.59 -3.19 4.47
N GLY A 183 -1.88 -2.07 4.29
CA GLY A 183 -0.52 -1.89 4.80
C GLY A 183 -0.45 -0.71 5.76
N THR A 184 0.06 -0.95 6.96
CA THR A 184 0.17 0.07 8.02
C THR A 184 1.57 0.04 8.62
N SER A 185 2.07 1.21 9.02
CA SER A 185 3.35 1.37 9.70
C SER A 185 3.31 2.61 10.59
N SER A 186 3.95 2.53 11.75
CA SER A 186 4.02 3.65 12.72
C SER A 186 5.24 4.55 12.50
N SER A 187 6.25 4.08 11.78
CA SER A 187 7.55 4.77 11.64
C SER A 187 8.08 4.84 10.21
N SER A 188 7.44 4.17 9.24
CA SER A 188 7.89 4.13 7.85
C SER A 188 6.69 4.00 6.89
N TYR A 189 6.91 3.50 5.68
CA TYR A 189 5.85 3.26 4.71
C TYR A 189 4.94 2.12 5.16
N GLY A 190 3.63 2.37 5.21
CA GLY A 190 2.64 1.28 5.34
C GLY A 190 2.56 0.45 4.05
N VAL A 191 2.66 1.12 2.90
CA VAL A 191 2.74 0.52 1.55
C VAL A 191 3.80 1.27 0.76
N TYR A 192 4.70 0.55 0.09
CA TYR A 192 5.73 1.10 -0.78
C TYR A 192 5.67 0.41 -2.14
N GLY A 193 5.21 1.11 -3.17
CA GLY A 193 5.06 0.60 -4.53
C GLY A 193 6.05 1.25 -5.49
N THR A 194 6.77 0.46 -6.28
CA THR A 194 7.73 0.91 -7.29
C THR A 194 7.58 0.11 -8.58
N SER A 195 7.92 0.73 -9.70
CA SER A 195 7.99 0.08 -11.02
C SER A 195 9.05 0.77 -11.86
N SER A 196 9.79 0.01 -12.66
CA SER A 196 10.82 0.53 -13.57
C SER A 196 10.29 0.84 -14.97
N SER A 197 9.10 0.32 -15.32
CA SER A 197 8.54 0.41 -16.69
C SER A 197 7.13 0.99 -16.75
N LEU A 198 6.33 0.85 -15.69
CA LEU A 198 4.93 1.26 -15.64
C LEU A 198 4.64 2.03 -14.34
N TYR A 199 3.42 1.94 -13.83
CA TYR A 199 2.98 2.58 -12.60
C TYR A 199 3.50 1.82 -11.37
N GLY A 200 4.11 2.54 -10.41
CA GLY A 200 4.38 1.97 -9.09
C GLY A 200 3.11 1.71 -8.29
N VAL A 201 2.06 2.53 -8.52
CA VAL A 201 0.72 2.38 -7.93
C VAL A 201 -0.31 2.79 -8.99
N TYR A 202 -1.33 1.95 -9.21
CA TYR A 202 -2.42 2.21 -10.14
C TYR A 202 -3.77 1.99 -9.44
N GLY A 203 -4.54 3.07 -9.24
CA GLY A 203 -5.83 3.03 -8.55
C GLY A 203 -6.97 3.41 -9.48
N ILE A 204 -7.98 2.54 -9.57
CA ILE A 204 -9.20 2.76 -10.36
C ILE A 204 -10.42 2.65 -9.44
N SER A 205 -11.40 3.53 -9.64
CA SER A 205 -12.73 3.40 -9.04
C SER A 205 -13.79 3.81 -10.06
N THR A 206 -14.91 3.10 -10.11
CA THR A 206 -16.05 3.40 -10.99
C THR A 206 -17.11 4.28 -10.33
N SER A 207 -17.03 4.48 -9.01
CA SER A 207 -18.06 5.17 -8.23
C SER A 207 -17.50 6.18 -7.21
N SER A 208 -16.19 6.25 -7.03
CA SER A 208 -15.54 7.11 -6.04
C SER A 208 -14.10 7.48 -6.48
N TYR A 209 -13.22 7.81 -5.53
CA TYR A 209 -11.81 8.11 -5.79
C TYR A 209 -11.03 6.85 -6.12
N GLY A 210 -10.28 6.84 -7.23
CA GLY A 210 -9.29 5.79 -7.50
C GLY A 210 -8.12 5.81 -6.52
N VAL A 211 -7.68 7.02 -6.11
CA VAL A 211 -6.64 7.24 -5.10
C VAL A 211 -7.02 8.47 -4.26
N LEU A 212 -6.90 8.35 -2.93
CA LEU A 212 -7.13 9.45 -1.98
C LEU A 212 -5.93 9.61 -1.04
N GLY A 213 -5.24 10.74 -1.11
CA GLY A 213 -4.21 11.11 -0.14
C GLY A 213 -4.75 12.06 0.91
N ARG A 214 -4.50 11.77 2.20
CA ARG A 214 -4.92 12.60 3.34
C ARG A 214 -3.79 12.73 4.35
N SER A 215 -3.53 13.94 4.82
CA SER A 215 -2.60 14.25 5.92
C SER A 215 -3.34 15.00 7.01
N LEU A 216 -3.06 14.65 8.27
CA LEU A 216 -3.52 15.39 9.46
C LEU A 216 -2.43 16.32 10.01
N ALA A 217 -1.24 16.34 9.39
CA ALA A 217 -0.16 17.22 9.81
C ALA A 217 -0.47 18.66 9.37
N PRO A 218 -0.27 19.66 10.25
CA PRO A 218 -0.62 21.06 9.98
C PRO A 218 0.29 21.72 8.92
N ASP A 219 1.47 21.16 8.69
CA ASP A 219 2.56 21.74 7.90
C ASP A 219 3.05 20.83 6.75
N ARG A 220 2.36 19.71 6.49
CA ARG A 220 2.77 18.75 5.44
C ARG A 220 1.67 18.52 4.41
N PRO A 221 2.03 18.53 3.12
CA PRO A 221 1.09 18.18 2.07
C PRO A 221 0.67 16.72 2.19
N ALA A 222 -0.59 16.43 1.87
CA ALA A 222 -1.08 15.06 1.78
C ALA A 222 -0.51 14.30 0.57
N ILE A 223 -0.23 15.01 -0.52
CA ILE A 223 0.28 14.46 -1.78
C ILE A 223 1.37 15.38 -2.31
N VAL A 224 2.48 14.80 -2.77
CA VAL A 224 3.58 15.50 -3.45
C VAL A 224 3.84 14.80 -4.77
N GLY A 225 3.70 15.53 -5.89
CA GLY A 225 4.24 15.09 -7.16
C GLY A 225 5.59 15.74 -7.41
N ARG A 226 6.61 14.92 -7.62
CA ARG A 226 7.99 15.37 -7.84
C ARG A 226 8.56 14.66 -9.06
N SER A 227 9.10 15.44 -9.99
CA SER A 227 9.87 14.93 -11.12
C SER A 227 11.29 15.48 -11.05
N ASN A 228 12.29 14.59 -10.94
CA ASN A 228 13.71 14.97 -10.89
C ASN A 228 14.32 15.17 -12.29
N GLY A 229 13.66 14.69 -13.34
CA GLY A 229 14.16 14.76 -14.72
C GLY A 229 13.67 16.00 -15.47
N ASP A 230 13.55 17.15 -14.79
CA ASP A 230 13.04 18.39 -15.38
C ASP A 230 11.67 18.26 -16.09
N ASN A 231 10.79 17.39 -15.60
CA ASN A 231 9.47 17.18 -16.18
C ASN A 231 8.33 17.64 -15.24
N THR A 232 7.07 17.38 -15.61
CA THR A 232 5.91 17.69 -14.79
C THR A 232 5.86 16.83 -13.52
N GLY A 233 5.67 17.46 -12.35
CA GLY A 233 5.47 16.76 -11.08
C GLY A 233 4.08 16.15 -10.93
N ILE A 234 3.02 16.93 -11.23
CA ILE A 234 1.61 16.50 -11.19
C ILE A 234 0.93 16.85 -12.51
N LEU A 235 0.35 15.87 -13.18
CA LEU A 235 -0.52 16.06 -14.35
C LEU A 235 -1.98 15.76 -13.97
N GLY A 236 -2.81 16.80 -13.95
CA GLY A 236 -4.27 16.65 -13.92
C GLY A 236 -4.81 16.62 -15.34
N TYR A 237 -5.38 15.49 -15.77
CA TYR A 237 -5.99 15.34 -17.09
C TYR A 237 -7.49 15.06 -16.99
N SER A 238 -8.27 15.81 -17.76
CA SER A 238 -9.71 15.62 -17.90
C SER A 238 -10.06 15.45 -19.38
N GLY A 239 -10.47 14.26 -19.77
CA GLY A 239 -10.82 13.92 -21.16
C GLY A 239 -10.82 12.40 -21.39
N SER A 240 -11.38 11.96 -22.51
CA SER A 240 -11.44 10.54 -22.90
C SER A 240 -10.31 10.11 -23.84
N GLY A 241 -9.40 11.02 -24.19
CA GLY A 241 -8.30 10.76 -25.10
C GLY A 241 -7.05 10.22 -24.40
N ALA A 242 -5.97 10.08 -25.16
CA ALA A 242 -4.66 9.79 -24.59
C ALA A 242 -4.23 10.91 -23.63
N VAL A 243 -3.53 10.52 -22.56
CA VAL A 243 -2.93 11.47 -21.62
C VAL A 243 -1.94 12.36 -22.41
N PRO A 244 -2.03 13.70 -22.30
CA PRO A 244 -1.20 14.61 -23.09
C PRO A 244 0.26 14.53 -22.69
N THR A 245 1.14 14.91 -23.61
CA THR A 245 2.57 15.11 -23.30
C THR A 245 2.71 16.21 -22.26
N SER A 246 3.39 15.91 -21.16
CA SER A 246 3.54 16.85 -20.05
C SER A 246 4.61 17.91 -20.37
N PRO A 247 4.33 19.21 -20.17
CA PRO A 247 5.33 20.25 -20.32
C PRO A 247 6.51 20.02 -19.35
N THR A 248 7.72 20.26 -19.84
CA THR A 248 8.92 20.18 -18.98
C THR A 248 8.90 21.26 -17.90
N LYS A 249 9.63 21.04 -16.80
CA LYS A 249 9.88 22.01 -15.72
C LYS A 249 8.60 22.59 -15.10
N THR A 250 7.58 21.74 -14.96
CA THR A 250 6.26 22.15 -14.47
C THR A 250 5.97 21.47 -13.13
N GLY A 251 5.57 22.23 -12.12
CA GLY A 251 5.13 21.63 -10.85
C GLY A 251 3.79 20.89 -11.04
N VAL A 252 2.79 21.63 -11.50
CA VAL A 252 1.42 21.14 -11.74
C VAL A 252 0.97 21.57 -13.13
N PHE A 253 0.59 20.61 -13.98
CA PHE A 253 -0.03 20.85 -15.28
C PHE A 253 -1.47 20.35 -15.25
N GLY A 254 -2.43 21.25 -15.44
CA GLY A 254 -3.84 20.89 -15.59
C GLY A 254 -4.28 21.03 -17.04
N TYR A 255 -4.85 19.98 -17.62
CA TYR A 255 -5.29 19.92 -19.01
C TYR A 255 -6.69 19.31 -19.12
N ALA A 256 -7.58 20.02 -19.83
CA ALA A 256 -8.97 19.61 -20.04
C ALA A 256 -9.39 19.96 -21.48
N VAL A 257 -10.09 19.04 -22.16
CA VAL A 257 -10.33 19.11 -23.62
C VAL A 257 -11.74 18.75 -24.04
N GLN A 258 -12.70 18.73 -23.13
CA GLN A 258 -14.06 18.27 -23.45
C GLN A 258 -14.83 19.31 -24.28
N ASP A 259 -14.84 20.56 -23.84
CA ASP A 259 -15.67 21.64 -24.38
C ASP A 259 -15.24 23.03 -23.86
N ALA A 260 -16.03 24.06 -24.19
CA ALA A 260 -15.81 25.43 -23.75
C ALA A 260 -15.96 25.67 -22.23
N ALA A 261 -16.58 24.74 -21.49
CA ALA A 261 -16.72 24.80 -20.04
C ALA A 261 -15.58 24.08 -19.29
N SER A 262 -14.67 23.45 -20.03
CA SER A 262 -13.54 22.70 -19.49
C SER A 262 -12.58 23.60 -18.73
N ARG A 263 -12.06 23.09 -17.60
CA ARG A 263 -11.13 23.81 -16.73
C ARG A 263 -9.92 22.94 -16.47
N GLY A 264 -8.73 23.39 -16.87
CA GLY A 264 -7.48 22.69 -16.57
C GLY A 264 -7.15 22.71 -15.09
N VAL A 265 -7.23 23.89 -14.46
CA VAL A 265 -7.02 24.09 -13.02
C VAL A 265 -8.07 25.08 -12.50
N THR A 266 -8.71 24.74 -11.38
CA THR A 266 -9.64 25.65 -10.67
C THR A 266 -9.18 25.81 -9.24
N GLY A 267 -8.87 27.05 -8.83
CA GLY A 267 -8.68 27.40 -7.42
C GLY A 267 -9.88 28.18 -6.88
N ARG A 268 -10.48 27.71 -5.79
CA ARG A 268 -11.63 28.34 -5.13
C ARG A 268 -11.43 28.31 -3.62
N THR A 269 -11.74 29.41 -2.97
CA THR A 269 -11.76 29.52 -1.51
C THR A 269 -12.91 30.43 -1.08
N THR A 270 -13.41 30.26 0.15
CA THR A 270 -14.35 31.19 0.79
C THR A 270 -13.65 32.38 1.41
N GLU A 271 -12.38 32.21 1.78
CA GLU A 271 -11.53 33.23 2.41
C GLU A 271 -10.11 33.20 1.83
N GLY A 272 -9.50 34.36 1.62
CA GLY A 272 -8.13 34.45 1.10
C GLY A 272 -8.02 34.32 -0.42
N ARG A 273 -7.01 33.58 -0.92
CA ARG A 273 -6.66 33.49 -2.36
C ARG A 273 -6.95 32.10 -2.89
N GLY A 274 -7.81 32.00 -3.91
CA GLY A 274 -8.10 30.71 -4.57
C GLY A 274 -6.90 30.18 -5.37
N VAL A 275 -6.20 31.07 -6.07
CA VAL A 275 -4.93 30.82 -6.75
C VAL A 275 -3.98 31.97 -6.42
N ASN A 276 -2.74 31.67 -6.03
CA ASN A 276 -1.73 32.66 -5.69
C ASN A 276 -0.50 32.49 -6.60
N GLY A 277 -0.39 33.32 -7.65
CA GLY A 277 0.79 33.34 -8.52
C GLY A 277 1.85 34.30 -7.97
N MET A 278 2.97 33.75 -7.49
CA MET A 278 4.08 34.52 -6.93
C MET A 278 5.36 34.17 -7.68
N ALA A 279 6.08 35.18 -8.14
CA ALA A 279 7.39 35.03 -8.76
C ALA A 279 8.33 36.11 -8.20
N THR A 280 9.59 35.73 -7.92
CA THR A 280 10.63 36.67 -7.47
C THR A 280 11.18 37.50 -8.62
N THR A 281 11.21 36.90 -9.81
CA THR A 281 11.54 37.56 -11.09
C THR A 281 10.59 37.06 -12.18
N GLY A 282 10.43 37.82 -13.26
CA GLY A 282 9.56 37.43 -14.38
C GLY A 282 8.08 37.63 -14.08
N ARG A 283 7.22 36.71 -14.55
CA ARG A 283 5.76 36.83 -14.51
C ARG A 283 5.20 35.93 -13.40
N GLY A 284 4.46 36.51 -12.44
CA GLY A 284 3.74 35.74 -11.42
C GLY A 284 2.55 34.96 -11.97
N VAL A 285 1.81 35.58 -12.91
CA VAL A 285 0.70 34.96 -13.66
C VAL A 285 0.81 35.40 -15.12
N TYR A 286 0.60 34.48 -16.05
CA TYR A 286 0.56 34.76 -17.48
C TYR A 286 -0.75 34.22 -18.07
N GLY A 287 -1.62 35.14 -18.48
CA GLY A 287 -2.86 34.82 -19.20
C GLY A 287 -2.63 34.94 -20.70
N TYR A 288 -2.95 33.89 -21.45
CA TYR A 288 -2.86 33.87 -22.90
C TYR A 288 -4.08 33.16 -23.49
N ALA A 289 -4.63 33.75 -24.53
CA ALA A 289 -5.63 33.14 -25.38
C ALA A 289 -5.25 33.47 -26.83
N SER A 290 -5.21 32.46 -27.71
CA SER A 290 -4.95 32.67 -29.14
C SER A 290 -6.05 33.50 -29.81
N SER A 291 -7.26 33.44 -29.27
CA SER A 291 -8.40 34.30 -29.59
C SER A 291 -9.25 34.51 -28.33
N GLY A 292 -9.86 35.68 -28.17
CA GLY A 292 -10.74 35.99 -27.03
C GLY A 292 -10.03 36.70 -25.89
N VAL A 293 -10.36 36.33 -24.64
CA VAL A 293 -9.92 37.05 -23.44
C VAL A 293 -8.81 36.29 -22.72
N GLY A 294 -7.61 36.89 -22.66
CA GLY A 294 -6.48 36.31 -21.93
C GLY A 294 -6.63 36.36 -20.39
N VAL A 295 -7.24 37.43 -19.87
CA VAL A 295 -7.55 37.61 -18.44
C VAL A 295 -8.95 38.22 -18.29
N TYR A 296 -9.87 37.48 -17.67
CA TYR A 296 -11.21 37.95 -17.34
C TYR A 296 -11.33 38.15 -15.83
N ALA A 297 -11.39 39.41 -15.39
CA ALA A 297 -11.50 39.76 -13.98
C ALA A 297 -12.86 40.41 -13.70
N THR A 298 -13.57 39.91 -12.69
CA THR A 298 -14.87 40.43 -12.25
C THR A 298 -14.93 40.48 -10.73
N CYS A 299 -15.68 41.42 -10.19
CA CYS A 299 -15.95 41.54 -8.77
C CYS A 299 -17.44 41.83 -8.53
N GLY A 300 -17.96 41.44 -7.36
CA GLY A 300 -19.32 41.79 -6.95
C GLY A 300 -19.46 43.26 -6.59
N THR A 301 -20.66 43.65 -6.16
CA THR A 301 -21.01 45.02 -5.76
C THR A 301 -20.01 45.59 -4.75
N GLY A 302 -19.41 46.74 -5.08
CA GLY A 302 -18.45 47.45 -4.22
C GLY A 302 -17.02 46.88 -4.22
N GLY A 303 -16.73 45.84 -5.00
CA GLY A 303 -15.39 45.26 -5.10
C GLY A 303 -14.50 45.89 -6.16
N THR A 304 -13.24 45.48 -6.18
CA THR A 304 -12.25 45.85 -7.21
C THR A 304 -11.86 44.61 -8.00
N ALA A 305 -12.14 44.60 -9.30
CA ALA A 305 -11.79 43.48 -10.18
C ALA A 305 -10.29 43.43 -10.51
N LEU A 306 -9.66 44.60 -10.69
CA LEU A 306 -8.23 44.73 -10.97
C LEU A 306 -7.65 45.87 -10.14
N GLN A 307 -6.61 45.56 -9.38
CA GLN A 307 -5.81 46.54 -8.64
C GLN A 307 -4.34 46.27 -8.93
N ALA A 308 -3.60 47.32 -9.26
CA ALA A 308 -2.15 47.28 -9.42
C ALA A 308 -1.51 48.25 -8.43
N GLN A 309 -0.40 47.82 -7.83
CA GLN A 309 0.46 48.67 -7.02
C GLN A 309 1.81 48.82 -7.73
N GLY A 310 2.09 50.02 -8.21
CA GLY A 310 3.22 50.32 -9.10
C GLY A 310 2.78 50.67 -10.52
N PRO A 311 3.72 50.95 -11.43
CA PRO A 311 3.40 51.32 -12.80
C PRO A 311 2.69 50.20 -13.56
N VAL A 312 1.70 50.58 -14.37
CA VAL A 312 1.04 49.68 -15.32
C VAL A 312 1.50 50.04 -16.73
N HIS A 313 1.97 49.04 -17.48
CA HIS A 313 2.41 49.22 -18.86
C HIS A 313 1.34 48.71 -19.81
N PHE A 314 0.90 49.58 -20.72
CA PHE A 314 0.00 49.24 -21.82
C PHE A 314 0.74 49.47 -23.14
N SER A 315 0.76 48.47 -24.02
CA SER A 315 1.26 48.65 -25.39
C SER A 315 0.39 49.62 -26.21
N SER A 316 -0.85 49.87 -25.76
CA SER A 316 -1.79 50.82 -26.35
C SER A 316 -1.70 52.23 -25.74
N ALA A 317 -0.60 52.56 -25.05
CA ALA A 317 -0.35 53.89 -24.51
C ALA A 317 1.05 54.39 -24.87
N GLY A 318 1.22 55.70 -24.97
CA GLY A 318 2.52 56.29 -25.31
C GLY A 318 2.53 57.81 -25.32
N LEU A 319 3.59 58.36 -25.90
CA LEU A 319 3.80 59.80 -26.07
C LEU A 319 3.91 60.15 -27.56
N ALA A 320 3.46 61.34 -27.92
CA ALA A 320 3.69 61.92 -29.25
C ALA A 320 4.09 63.39 -29.13
N ALA A 321 5.02 63.84 -29.96
CA ALA A 321 5.50 65.22 -29.97
C ALA A 321 4.68 66.07 -30.94
N ILE A 322 4.35 67.29 -30.53
CA ILE A 322 3.78 68.33 -31.39
C ILE A 322 4.85 69.41 -31.51
N ALA A 323 5.37 69.60 -32.73
CA ALA A 323 6.42 70.57 -32.99
C ALA A 323 5.88 71.99 -33.00
N SER A 324 6.70 72.96 -32.60
CA SER A 324 6.40 74.38 -32.82
C SER A 324 6.10 74.65 -34.29
N GLY A 325 5.11 75.50 -34.55
CA GLY A 325 4.60 75.78 -35.89
C GLY A 325 3.54 74.82 -36.40
N THR A 326 3.17 73.76 -35.65
CA THR A 326 2.13 72.80 -36.05
C THR A 326 0.88 72.88 -35.17
N SER A 327 -0.28 72.51 -35.71
CA SER A 327 -1.57 72.46 -34.99
C SER A 327 -2.03 71.04 -34.68
N ASP A 328 -1.28 70.03 -35.08
CA ASP A 328 -1.70 68.64 -34.95
C ASP A 328 -0.52 67.67 -34.98
N VAL A 329 -0.77 66.44 -34.53
CA VAL A 329 0.14 65.31 -34.67
C VAL A 329 -0.67 64.05 -35.01
N THR A 330 -0.18 63.27 -35.97
CA THR A 330 -0.71 61.94 -36.26
C THR A 330 0.14 60.88 -35.57
N VAL A 331 -0.52 59.94 -34.90
CA VAL A 331 0.10 58.87 -34.11
C VAL A 331 -0.32 57.53 -34.68
N THR A 332 0.65 56.65 -34.89
CA THR A 332 0.45 55.23 -35.24
C THR A 332 0.79 54.40 -34.00
N PRO A 333 -0.21 53.94 -33.22
CA PRO A 333 0.03 53.29 -31.93
C PRO A 333 0.56 51.86 -32.04
N GLY A 334 0.66 51.29 -33.26
CA GLY A 334 1.14 49.92 -33.48
C GLY A 334 0.15 48.84 -33.10
N ILE A 335 -1.15 49.19 -33.05
CA ILE A 335 -2.28 48.30 -32.83
C ILE A 335 -3.40 48.66 -33.80
N ASP A 336 -4.23 47.67 -34.15
CA ASP A 336 -5.37 47.86 -35.05
C ASP A 336 -6.43 48.78 -34.40
N LEU A 337 -6.90 49.80 -35.13
CA LEU A 337 -7.91 50.73 -34.64
C LEU A 337 -9.28 50.44 -35.28
N GLY A 338 -10.23 49.96 -34.49
CA GLY A 338 -11.61 49.69 -34.94
C GLY A 338 -12.52 50.90 -34.85
N SER A 339 -13.74 50.78 -35.38
CA SER A 339 -14.78 51.84 -35.29
C SER A 339 -15.24 52.14 -33.85
N GLY A 340 -15.05 51.18 -32.93
CA GLY A 340 -15.36 51.31 -31.51
C GLY A 340 -14.27 52.00 -30.66
N THR A 341 -13.07 52.19 -31.22
CA THR A 341 -11.91 52.69 -30.48
C THR A 341 -12.18 54.04 -29.79
N LYS A 342 -11.70 54.16 -28.56
CA LYS A 342 -11.65 55.41 -27.78
C LYS A 342 -10.19 55.77 -27.55
N VAL A 343 -9.85 57.03 -27.75
CA VAL A 343 -8.49 57.55 -27.50
C VAL A 343 -8.59 58.64 -26.46
N LEU A 344 -7.94 58.42 -25.31
CA LEU A 344 -7.74 59.42 -24.28
C LEU A 344 -6.42 60.14 -24.56
N VAL A 345 -6.44 61.47 -24.58
CA VAL A 345 -5.25 62.28 -24.84
C VAL A 345 -5.19 63.42 -23.83
N THR A 346 -3.99 63.66 -23.30
CA THR A 346 -3.71 64.84 -22.48
C THR A 346 -2.45 65.54 -22.96
N LEU A 347 -2.48 66.87 -23.00
CA LEU A 347 -1.28 67.68 -23.17
C LEU A 347 -0.40 67.53 -21.93
N MET A 348 0.91 67.38 -22.14
CA MET A 348 1.91 67.23 -21.08
C MET A 348 2.69 68.52 -20.78
N GLY A 349 2.42 69.59 -21.53
CA GLY A 349 3.09 70.87 -21.38
C GLY A 349 2.34 71.97 -22.11
N ASN A 350 2.69 73.22 -21.80
CA ASN A 350 2.14 74.39 -22.47
C ASN A 350 2.67 74.44 -23.93
N PRO A 351 1.80 74.40 -24.96
CA PRO A 351 2.20 74.54 -26.37
C PRO A 351 2.68 75.95 -26.75
N GLY A 352 3.05 76.79 -25.77
CA GLY A 352 3.52 78.15 -25.92
C GLY A 352 2.42 79.23 -25.86
N SER A 353 1.15 78.84 -25.73
CA SER A 353 0.02 79.72 -25.43
C SER A 353 -0.95 79.02 -24.48
N THR A 354 -1.39 79.71 -23.43
CA THR A 354 -2.39 79.19 -22.48
C THR A 354 -3.79 79.02 -23.10
N ALA A 355 -4.03 79.57 -24.30
CA ALA A 355 -5.28 79.40 -25.04
C ALA A 355 -5.28 78.18 -25.99
N THR A 356 -4.11 77.59 -26.25
CA THR A 356 -4.00 76.43 -27.15
C THR A 356 -4.17 75.15 -26.35
N VAL A 357 -5.24 74.41 -26.63
CA VAL A 357 -5.63 73.17 -25.96
C VAL A 357 -5.93 72.09 -26.98
N VAL A 358 -6.12 70.84 -26.54
CA VAL A 358 -6.62 69.77 -27.41
C VAL A 358 -8.03 70.15 -27.88
N HIS A 359 -8.21 70.24 -29.20
CA HIS A 359 -9.50 70.52 -29.83
C HIS A 359 -10.30 69.23 -30.01
N ARG A 360 -9.72 68.22 -30.68
CA ARG A 360 -10.35 66.92 -30.92
C ARG A 360 -9.31 65.85 -31.27
N VAL A 361 -9.71 64.60 -31.16
CA VAL A 361 -8.97 63.45 -31.68
C VAL A 361 -9.78 62.84 -32.82
N ALA A 362 -9.15 62.67 -33.98
CA ALA A 362 -9.74 61.97 -35.12
C ALA A 362 -9.11 60.58 -35.24
N VAL A 363 -9.90 59.52 -35.13
CA VAL A 363 -9.43 58.15 -35.36
C VAL A 363 -9.59 57.84 -36.85
N HIS A 364 -8.57 57.20 -37.43
CA HIS A 364 -8.52 56.77 -38.83
C HIS A 364 -8.37 55.24 -38.90
N PRO A 365 -9.47 54.47 -38.79
CA PRO A 365 -9.44 53.01 -38.69
C PRO A 365 -8.70 52.31 -39.83
N LEU A 366 -8.90 52.77 -41.07
CA LEU A 366 -8.28 52.15 -42.26
C LEU A 366 -6.76 52.37 -42.34
N ALA A 367 -6.23 53.29 -41.54
CA ALA A 367 -4.82 53.66 -41.53
C ALA A 367 -4.15 53.37 -40.17
N ASP A 368 -4.85 52.68 -39.26
CA ASP A 368 -4.40 52.36 -37.90
C ASP A 368 -3.68 53.53 -37.21
N SER A 369 -4.28 54.71 -37.31
CA SER A 369 -3.72 55.93 -36.74
C SER A 369 -4.80 56.85 -36.20
N PHE A 370 -4.39 57.81 -35.39
CA PHE A 370 -5.25 58.90 -34.97
C PHE A 370 -4.50 60.24 -35.02
N THR A 371 -5.23 61.31 -35.31
CA THR A 371 -4.69 62.66 -35.33
C THR A 371 -5.22 63.45 -34.14
N VAL A 372 -4.32 64.05 -33.37
CA VAL A 372 -4.65 64.98 -32.29
C VAL A 372 -4.59 66.39 -32.85
N TYR A 373 -5.69 67.13 -32.81
CA TYR A 373 -5.76 68.53 -33.25
C TYR A 373 -5.75 69.46 -32.04
N LEU A 374 -5.03 70.58 -32.16
CA LEU A 374 -5.05 71.70 -31.23
C LEU A 374 -6.01 72.79 -31.71
N THR A 375 -6.44 73.67 -30.80
CA THR A 375 -7.28 74.84 -31.14
C THR A 375 -6.53 75.93 -31.90
N GLY A 376 -5.19 75.88 -31.91
CA GLY A 376 -4.31 76.78 -32.63
C GLY A 376 -2.92 76.18 -32.80
N THR A 377 -2.06 76.84 -33.57
CA THR A 377 -0.68 76.41 -33.79
C THR A 377 0.13 76.49 -32.50
N ALA A 378 0.83 75.40 -32.15
CA ALA A 378 1.78 75.40 -31.05
C ALA A 378 2.93 76.37 -31.36
N THR A 379 3.21 77.30 -30.45
CA THR A 379 4.33 78.24 -30.56
C THR A 379 5.60 77.73 -29.86
N GLY A 380 5.50 76.62 -29.12
CA GLY A 380 6.62 75.86 -28.57
C GLY A 380 6.41 74.35 -28.70
N ASP A 381 7.51 73.59 -28.71
CA ASP A 381 7.45 72.13 -28.73
C ASP A 381 6.71 71.60 -27.49
N THR A 382 5.73 70.73 -27.69
CA THR A 382 5.00 70.08 -26.61
C THR A 382 4.82 68.59 -26.88
N ARG A 383 4.24 67.88 -25.92
CA ARG A 383 3.92 66.46 -26.05
C ARG A 383 2.49 66.20 -25.61
N VAL A 384 1.92 65.14 -26.17
CA VAL A 384 0.68 64.55 -25.68
C VAL A 384 0.97 63.14 -25.18
N ALA A 385 0.38 62.80 -24.04
CA ALA A 385 0.24 61.41 -23.63
C ALA A 385 -1.08 60.88 -24.17
N TRP A 386 -1.06 59.67 -24.71
CA TRP A 386 -2.22 59.04 -25.33
C TRP A 386 -2.43 57.63 -24.78
N PHE A 387 -3.69 57.21 -24.72
CA PHE A 387 -4.09 55.86 -24.33
C PHE A 387 -5.29 55.42 -25.17
N VAL A 388 -5.11 54.31 -25.88
CA VAL A 388 -6.12 53.71 -26.74
C VAL A 388 -6.83 52.58 -25.99
N ILE A 389 -8.15 52.64 -26.01
CA ILE A 389 -9.09 51.68 -25.43
C ILE A 389 -9.96 51.15 -26.58
N SER A 390 -10.16 49.83 -26.61
CA SER A 390 -10.95 49.13 -27.65
C SER A 390 -12.31 48.70 -27.14
#